data_AF-A0A940TC39-F1
#
_entry.id   AF-A0A940TC39-F1
#
_cell.length_a   1.000
_cell.length_b   1.000
_cell.length_c   1.000
_cell.angle_alpha   90.00
_cell.angle_beta   90.00
_cell.angle_gamma   90.00
#
_symmetry.space_group_name_H-M   'P 1'
#
loop_
_entity.id
_entity.type
_entity.pdbx_description
1 polymer ?
#
loop_
_entity_poly.entity_id
_entity_poly.type
_entity_poly.pdbx_seq_one_letter_code
_entity_poly.pdbx_strand_id
1 'polypeptide(L)'
;MTFGEKLSRLRKENNYTQEQLADILAVSRQSVSKWESDLAYPETEKLIRLAKLFDCSTDYLLKEDCDNKNGYARKPEGNSLETISVNAKGLLASLMRERKSEKMIFGMPLYHIGKNARGFFALGCKARGFFSLGLMSRGIFSMGLLSLGVVSIGLLSLGLLSAGILSAGIVAAGSIALGLLSAGAISIGVISFGALSIGEFSVGAYAIGEYAAVGDTARAMIAVGDSEANGSVHSFLGELTKTDISLIKDWLDANVPSYLSWAKEIFKFYIS
;
A
#
# COMPACT_ATOMS: atom_id res chain seq x y z
N MET A 1 -24.12 18.73 -35.00
CA MET A 1 -25.13 17.98 -35.80
C MET A 1 -26.47 18.15 -35.12
N THR A 2 -27.51 18.46 -35.86
CA THR A 2 -28.87 18.60 -35.32
C THR A 2 -29.47 17.24 -34.95
N PHE A 3 -30.60 17.25 -34.24
CA PHE A 3 -31.33 16.03 -33.87
C PHE A 3 -31.73 15.21 -35.12
N GLY A 4 -32.30 15.87 -36.14
CA GLY A 4 -32.75 15.25 -37.37
C GLY A 4 -31.62 14.63 -38.18
N GLU A 5 -30.46 15.32 -38.26
CA GLU A 5 -29.26 14.79 -38.89
C GLU A 5 -28.74 13.53 -38.18
N LYS A 6 -28.72 13.53 -36.85
CA LYS A 6 -28.30 12.38 -36.04
C LYS A 6 -29.24 11.20 -36.21
N LEU A 7 -30.55 11.44 -36.23
CA LEU A 7 -31.56 10.42 -36.44
C LEU A 7 -31.45 9.81 -37.85
N SER A 8 -31.32 10.63 -38.88
CA SER A 8 -31.14 10.18 -40.27
C SER A 8 -29.87 9.35 -40.44
N ARG A 9 -28.77 9.74 -39.78
CA ARG A 9 -27.52 8.99 -39.76
C ARG A 9 -27.69 7.62 -39.09
N LEU A 10 -28.22 7.58 -37.87
CA LEU A 10 -28.43 6.33 -37.13
C LEU A 10 -29.35 5.35 -37.88
N ARG A 11 -30.39 5.87 -38.53
CA ARG A 11 -31.29 5.07 -39.36
C ARG A 11 -30.56 4.42 -40.52
N LYS A 12 -29.72 5.17 -41.24
CA LYS A 12 -28.93 4.67 -42.37
C LYS A 12 -27.87 3.66 -41.94
N GLU A 13 -27.18 3.89 -40.83
CA GLU A 13 -26.19 2.96 -40.27
C GLU A 13 -26.81 1.60 -39.89
N ASN A 14 -28.07 1.60 -39.46
CA ASN A 14 -28.81 0.38 -39.13
C ASN A 14 -29.65 -0.15 -40.31
N ASN A 15 -29.46 0.39 -41.52
CA ASN A 15 -30.11 -0.04 -42.76
C ASN A 15 -31.66 0.00 -42.73
N TYR A 16 -32.27 0.91 -41.99
CA TYR A 16 -33.72 1.06 -41.96
C TYR A 16 -34.22 2.08 -42.99
N THR A 17 -35.38 1.82 -43.61
CA THR A 17 -36.13 2.84 -44.34
C THR A 17 -36.93 3.71 -43.37
N GLN A 18 -37.37 4.91 -43.80
CA GLN A 18 -38.24 5.76 -42.97
C GLN A 18 -39.57 5.05 -42.62
N GLU A 19 -40.07 4.20 -43.50
CA GLU A 19 -41.29 3.40 -43.28
C GLU A 19 -41.02 2.32 -42.22
N GLN A 20 -39.92 1.57 -42.34
CA GLN A 20 -39.55 0.56 -41.35
C GLN A 20 -39.31 1.15 -39.95
N LEU A 21 -38.66 2.31 -39.87
CA LEU A 21 -38.47 3.00 -38.58
C LEU A 21 -39.81 3.46 -37.98
N ALA A 22 -40.73 3.92 -38.83
CA ALA A 22 -42.06 4.34 -38.41
C ALA A 22 -42.88 3.16 -37.87
N ASP A 23 -42.80 2.00 -38.52
CA ASP A 23 -43.44 0.76 -38.09
C ASP A 23 -42.90 0.29 -36.73
N ILE A 24 -41.57 0.26 -36.55
CA ILE A 24 -40.91 -0.13 -35.29
C ILE A 24 -41.34 0.78 -34.13
N LEU A 25 -41.47 2.08 -34.40
CA LEU A 25 -41.87 3.06 -33.39
C LEU A 25 -43.38 3.22 -33.26
N ALA A 26 -44.18 2.50 -34.05
CA ALA A 26 -45.63 2.63 -34.13
C ALA A 26 -46.06 4.11 -34.29
N VAL A 27 -45.54 4.76 -35.32
CA VAL A 27 -45.86 6.14 -35.74
C VAL A 27 -46.06 6.21 -37.25
N SER A 28 -46.60 7.31 -37.75
CA SER A 28 -46.71 7.51 -39.20
C SER A 28 -45.35 7.80 -39.85
N ARG A 29 -45.15 7.39 -41.11
CA ARG A 29 -43.96 7.76 -41.89
C ARG A 29 -43.74 9.29 -41.93
N GLN A 30 -44.83 10.06 -41.99
CA GLN A 30 -44.79 11.52 -41.98
C GLN A 30 -44.18 12.07 -40.69
N SER A 31 -44.41 11.42 -39.54
CA SER A 31 -43.82 11.79 -38.25
C SER A 31 -42.30 11.65 -38.28
N VAL A 32 -41.78 10.52 -38.78
CA VAL A 32 -40.33 10.29 -38.91
C VAL A 32 -39.69 11.28 -39.89
N SER A 33 -40.36 11.58 -41.01
CA SER A 33 -39.86 12.59 -41.96
C SER A 33 -39.79 13.99 -41.35
N LYS A 34 -40.75 14.37 -40.47
CA LYS A 34 -40.71 15.67 -39.78
C LYS A 34 -39.59 15.73 -38.74
N TRP A 35 -39.28 14.60 -38.09
CA TRP A 35 -38.18 14.49 -37.14
C TRP A 35 -36.81 14.59 -37.81
N GLU A 36 -36.63 13.92 -38.96
CA GLU A 36 -35.37 13.99 -39.72
C GLU A 36 -35.11 15.38 -40.33
N SER A 37 -36.16 16.17 -40.57
CA SER A 37 -36.06 17.54 -41.08
C SER A 37 -36.07 18.62 -39.99
N ASP A 38 -35.95 18.25 -38.71
CA ASP A 38 -36.00 19.16 -37.55
C ASP A 38 -37.27 20.04 -37.46
N LEU A 39 -38.36 19.65 -38.15
CA LEU A 39 -39.65 20.36 -38.15
C LEU A 39 -40.50 20.04 -36.93
N ALA A 40 -40.24 18.90 -36.28
CA ALA A 40 -40.91 18.47 -35.06
C ALA A 40 -39.97 17.56 -34.26
N TYR A 41 -40.22 17.46 -32.96
CA TYR A 41 -39.50 16.53 -32.08
C TYR A 41 -40.38 15.33 -31.72
N PRO A 42 -39.80 14.14 -31.52
CA PRO A 42 -40.54 12.99 -31.01
C PRO A 42 -40.97 13.24 -29.56
N GLU A 43 -42.10 12.66 -29.19
CA GLU A 43 -42.54 12.62 -27.79
C GLU A 43 -41.54 11.86 -26.91
N THR A 44 -41.52 12.15 -25.61
CA THR A 44 -40.57 11.57 -24.65
C THR A 44 -40.56 10.03 -24.71
N GLU A 45 -41.71 9.39 -24.86
CA GLU A 45 -41.79 7.93 -24.98
C GLU A 45 -41.09 7.41 -26.24
N LYS A 46 -41.30 8.07 -27.38
CA LYS A 46 -40.70 7.69 -28.67
C LYS A 46 -39.20 7.99 -28.68
N LEU A 47 -38.77 9.06 -28.02
CA LEU A 47 -37.36 9.39 -27.83
C LEU A 47 -36.62 8.30 -27.03
N ILE A 48 -37.22 7.80 -25.94
CA ILE A 48 -36.65 6.70 -25.16
C ILE A 48 -36.57 5.41 -25.99
N ARG A 49 -37.58 5.13 -26.82
CA ARG A 49 -37.56 3.98 -27.73
C ARG A 49 -36.48 4.11 -28.80
N LEU A 50 -36.30 5.30 -29.37
CA LEU A 50 -35.22 5.60 -30.32
C LEU A 50 -33.84 5.38 -29.70
N ALA A 51 -33.62 5.90 -28.49
CA ALA A 51 -32.39 5.72 -27.74
C ALA A 51 -32.06 4.22 -27.53
N LYS A 52 -33.08 3.42 -27.16
CA LYS A 52 -32.94 1.96 -27.01
C LYS A 52 -32.71 1.23 -28.34
N LEU A 53 -33.40 1.63 -29.41
CA LEU A 53 -33.31 1.01 -30.73
C LEU A 53 -31.92 1.18 -31.34
N PHE A 54 -31.33 2.37 -31.17
CA PHE A 54 -30.04 2.73 -31.75
C PHE A 54 -28.87 2.62 -30.76
N ASP A 55 -29.10 1.99 -29.60
CA ASP A 55 -28.14 1.83 -28.50
C ASP A 55 -27.35 3.12 -28.21
N CYS A 56 -28.07 4.24 -28.06
CA CYS A 56 -27.47 5.55 -27.82
C CYS A 56 -28.16 6.30 -26.69
N SER A 57 -27.47 7.25 -26.09
CA SER A 57 -28.06 8.10 -25.04
C SER A 57 -29.03 9.13 -25.62
N THR A 58 -30.07 9.49 -24.85
CA THR A 58 -30.96 10.61 -25.19
C THR A 58 -30.20 11.93 -25.29
N ASP A 59 -29.14 12.09 -24.50
CA ASP A 59 -28.24 13.24 -24.55
C ASP A 59 -27.53 13.35 -25.89
N TYR A 60 -27.05 12.23 -26.44
CA TYR A 60 -26.45 12.22 -27.78
C TYR A 60 -27.46 12.64 -28.85
N LEU A 61 -28.72 12.20 -28.75
CA LEU A 61 -29.76 12.60 -29.69
C LEU A 61 -30.09 14.10 -29.60
N LEU A 62 -30.21 14.64 -28.38
CA LEU A 62 -30.71 16.00 -28.16
C LEU A 62 -29.64 17.11 -28.13
N LYS A 63 -28.40 16.82 -27.73
CA LYS A 63 -27.35 17.85 -27.58
C LYS A 63 -26.53 17.97 -28.86
N GLU A 64 -26.37 19.17 -29.38
CA GLU A 64 -25.65 19.42 -30.63
C GLU A 64 -24.14 19.16 -30.52
N ASP A 65 -23.56 19.34 -29.32
CA ASP A 65 -22.12 19.20 -29.02
C ASP A 65 -21.69 17.78 -28.62
N CYS A 66 -22.59 16.80 -28.69
CA CYS A 66 -22.29 15.41 -28.30
C CYS A 66 -22.02 14.54 -29.53
N ASP A 67 -20.76 14.18 -29.76
CA ASP A 67 -20.35 13.26 -30.83
C ASP A 67 -20.29 11.78 -30.41
N ASN A 68 -20.40 11.48 -29.12
CA ASN A 68 -20.28 10.12 -28.59
C ASN A 68 -21.65 9.44 -28.42
N LYS A 69 -21.90 8.34 -29.15
CA LYS A 69 -23.16 7.57 -29.10
C LYS A 69 -23.45 7.00 -27.70
N ASN A 70 -22.42 6.59 -26.98
CA ASN A 70 -22.54 6.02 -25.64
C ASN A 70 -22.32 7.13 -24.62
N GLY A 71 -23.43 7.69 -24.13
CA GLY A 71 -23.50 8.86 -23.24
C GLY A 71 -22.80 8.70 -21.90
N TYR A 72 -21.48 8.73 -21.91
CA TYR A 72 -20.68 9.25 -20.82
C TYR A 72 -19.94 10.47 -21.36
N ALA A 73 -20.61 11.61 -21.31
CA ALA A 73 -19.94 12.90 -21.35
C ALA A 73 -19.00 12.95 -20.13
N ARG A 74 -17.73 12.61 -20.33
CA ARG A 74 -16.67 12.96 -19.39
C ARG A 74 -15.89 14.10 -19.99
N LYS A 75 -16.14 15.31 -19.50
CA LYS A 75 -15.11 16.33 -19.26
C LYS A 75 -15.73 17.45 -18.39
N PRO A 76 -14.96 17.97 -17.45
CA PRO A 76 -14.09 19.07 -17.84
C PRO A 76 -12.62 18.68 -17.74
N GLU A 77 -11.84 19.42 -18.51
CA GLU A 77 -10.40 19.42 -18.50
C GLU A 77 -9.92 19.92 -17.13
N GLY A 78 -9.39 18.99 -16.35
CA GLY A 78 -8.81 19.21 -15.03
C GLY A 78 -7.79 18.10 -14.78
N ASN A 79 -6.62 18.49 -14.27
CA ASN A 79 -5.39 17.73 -14.13
C ASN A 79 -5.51 16.20 -14.10
N SER A 80 -4.62 15.53 -14.83
CA SER A 80 -4.44 14.07 -14.95
C SER A 80 -4.48 13.26 -13.63
N LEU A 81 -4.23 13.91 -12.49
CA LEU A 81 -4.34 13.32 -11.15
C LEU A 81 -5.79 13.03 -10.71
N GLU A 82 -6.77 13.83 -11.12
CA GLU A 82 -8.16 13.64 -10.71
C GLU A 82 -8.84 12.47 -11.44
N THR A 83 -8.48 12.26 -12.71
CA THR A 83 -9.08 11.18 -13.53
C THR A 83 -8.72 9.79 -13.02
N ILE A 84 -7.48 9.61 -12.51
CA ILE A 84 -7.02 8.38 -11.85
C ILE A 84 -7.75 8.19 -10.51
N SER A 85 -7.90 9.25 -9.71
CA SER A 85 -8.59 9.23 -8.42
C SER A 85 -10.05 8.78 -8.53
N VAL A 86 -10.77 9.23 -9.57
CA VAL A 86 -12.18 8.86 -9.77
C VAL A 86 -12.36 7.39 -10.19
N ASN A 87 -11.48 6.86 -11.04
CA ASN A 87 -11.53 5.45 -11.45
C ASN A 87 -11.08 4.52 -10.31
N ALA A 88 -10.04 4.93 -9.56
CA ALA A 88 -9.62 4.24 -8.35
C ALA A 88 -10.74 4.25 -7.28
N LYS A 89 -11.44 5.37 -7.05
CA LYS A 89 -12.57 5.42 -6.10
C LYS A 89 -13.70 4.47 -6.49
N GLY A 90 -14.06 4.39 -7.77
CA GLY A 90 -15.07 3.46 -8.27
C GLY A 90 -14.65 1.98 -8.12
N LEU A 91 -13.40 1.66 -8.46
CA LEU A 91 -12.84 0.32 -8.32
C LEU A 91 -12.70 -0.10 -6.84
N LEU A 92 -12.22 0.81 -5.98
CA LEU A 92 -12.04 0.57 -4.55
C LEU A 92 -13.40 0.44 -3.85
N ALA A 93 -14.41 1.20 -4.26
CA ALA A 93 -15.79 1.05 -3.78
C ALA A 93 -16.42 -0.28 -4.21
N SER A 94 -16.13 -0.73 -5.44
CA SER A 94 -16.55 -2.03 -5.97
C SER A 94 -15.90 -3.21 -5.21
N LEU A 95 -14.60 -3.11 -4.91
CA LEU A 95 -13.85 -4.11 -4.15
C LEU A 95 -14.22 -4.13 -2.66
N MET A 96 -14.63 -3.01 -2.08
CA MET A 96 -14.90 -2.84 -0.64
C MET A 96 -16.37 -3.01 -0.29
N ARG A 97 -17.02 -4.04 -0.84
CA ARG A 97 -18.34 -4.45 -0.36
C ARG A 97 -18.17 -5.08 1.01
N GLU A 98 -18.82 -4.51 2.03
CA GLU A 98 -18.68 -4.99 3.40
C GLU A 98 -19.20 -6.43 3.52
N ARG A 99 -18.38 -7.32 4.08
CA ARG A 99 -18.75 -8.71 4.39
C ARG A 99 -18.32 -9.03 5.81
N LYS A 100 -19.25 -9.57 6.59
CA LYS A 100 -19.03 -9.89 8.01
C LYS A 100 -19.58 -11.28 8.30
N SER A 101 -18.82 -12.06 9.07
CA SER A 101 -19.31 -13.35 9.58
C SER A 101 -20.33 -13.16 10.69
N GLU A 102 -21.33 -14.03 10.72
CA GLU A 102 -22.27 -14.16 11.84
C GLU A 102 -21.64 -14.83 13.05
N LYS A 103 -20.63 -15.70 12.85
CA LYS A 103 -19.92 -16.36 13.96
C LYS A 103 -19.09 -15.33 14.72
N MET A 104 -19.25 -15.31 16.03
CA MET A 104 -18.52 -14.41 16.93
C MET A 104 -17.51 -15.20 17.76
N ILE A 105 -16.29 -14.68 17.87
CA ILE A 105 -15.21 -15.18 18.72
C ILE A 105 -14.76 -14.00 19.57
N PHE A 106 -14.67 -14.14 20.90
CA PHE A 106 -14.32 -13.04 21.82
C PHE A 106 -15.14 -11.74 21.62
N GLY A 107 -16.43 -11.87 21.28
CA GLY A 107 -17.31 -10.72 21.05
C GLY A 107 -17.04 -9.94 19.75
N MET A 108 -16.22 -10.47 18.85
CA MET A 108 -15.95 -9.90 17.51
C MET A 108 -16.24 -10.93 16.41
N PRO A 109 -16.63 -10.51 15.20
CA PRO A 109 -16.91 -11.45 14.11
C PRO A 109 -15.64 -12.24 13.74
N LEU A 110 -15.81 -13.50 13.34
CA LEU A 110 -14.71 -14.36 12.91
C LEU A 110 -13.90 -13.71 11.78
N TYR A 111 -14.58 -13.23 10.74
CA TYR A 111 -13.97 -12.42 9.70
C TYR A 111 -14.81 -11.17 9.41
N HIS A 112 -14.13 -10.09 9.05
CA HIS A 112 -14.73 -8.84 8.60
C HIS A 112 -13.88 -8.23 7.50
N ILE A 113 -14.47 -8.04 6.31
CA ILE A 113 -13.88 -7.39 5.15
C ILE A 113 -14.63 -6.08 4.92
N GLY A 114 -13.93 -4.96 4.89
CA GLY A 114 -14.56 -3.65 4.68
C GLY A 114 -13.63 -2.48 4.96
N LYS A 115 -14.12 -1.24 4.80
CA LYS A 115 -13.28 -0.04 5.00
C LYS A 115 -12.75 0.08 6.43
N ASN A 116 -13.54 -0.32 7.40
CA ASN A 116 -13.23 -0.24 8.82
C ASN A 116 -13.48 -1.59 9.49
N ALA A 117 -12.76 -2.60 9.02
CA ALA A 117 -12.90 -3.98 9.45
C ALA A 117 -12.47 -4.18 10.91
N ARG A 118 -13.32 -4.87 11.67
CA ARG A 118 -13.05 -5.33 13.03
C ARG A 118 -13.50 -6.77 13.20
N GLY A 119 -12.60 -7.67 13.55
CA GLY A 119 -12.86 -9.10 13.68
C GLY A 119 -11.62 -9.88 14.09
N PHE A 120 -11.74 -11.19 14.24
CA PHE A 120 -10.57 -12.05 14.48
C PHE A 120 -9.63 -12.02 13.27
N PHE A 121 -10.19 -12.17 12.07
CA PHE A 121 -9.56 -11.84 10.79
C PHE A 121 -10.16 -10.56 10.21
N ALA A 122 -9.37 -9.48 10.14
CA ALA A 122 -9.81 -8.18 9.62
C ALA A 122 -9.08 -7.81 8.34
N LEU A 123 -9.82 -7.55 7.25
CA LEU A 123 -9.29 -7.15 5.94
C LEU A 123 -9.87 -5.79 5.54
N GLY A 124 -9.03 -4.77 5.31
CA GLY A 124 -9.59 -3.47 4.97
C GLY A 124 -8.61 -2.30 4.88
N CYS A 125 -9.10 -1.10 4.54
CA CYS A 125 -8.28 0.11 4.66
C CYS A 125 -7.85 0.36 6.11
N LYS A 126 -8.77 0.17 7.06
CA LYS A 126 -8.51 0.23 8.50
C LYS A 126 -8.94 -1.09 9.12
N ALA A 127 -7.98 -1.93 9.46
CA ALA A 127 -8.22 -3.28 9.98
C ALA A 127 -7.81 -3.37 11.45
N ARG A 128 -8.70 -3.88 12.31
CA ARG A 128 -8.44 -4.12 13.74
C ARG A 128 -8.81 -5.55 14.12
N GLY A 129 -7.86 -6.35 14.60
CA GLY A 129 -8.14 -7.75 14.89
C GLY A 129 -7.00 -8.52 15.53
N PHE A 130 -7.15 -9.84 15.59
CA PHE A 130 -6.05 -10.72 15.95
C PHE A 130 -5.08 -10.82 14.77
N PHE A 131 -5.61 -11.14 13.59
CA PHE A 131 -4.96 -11.04 12.28
C PHE A 131 -5.56 -9.86 11.52
N SER A 132 -4.76 -8.84 11.23
CA SER A 132 -5.20 -7.65 10.51
C SER A 132 -4.34 -7.37 9.28
N LEU A 133 -4.97 -7.30 8.10
CA LEU A 133 -4.33 -6.92 6.84
C LEU A 133 -4.99 -5.67 6.28
N GLY A 134 -4.20 -4.64 6.00
CA GLY A 134 -4.76 -3.39 5.52
C GLY A 134 -3.78 -2.27 5.25
N LEU A 135 -4.29 -1.10 4.84
CA LEU A 135 -3.47 0.10 4.75
C LEU A 135 -3.02 0.55 6.15
N MET A 136 -3.98 0.63 7.09
CA MET A 136 -3.76 0.84 8.51
C MET A 136 -4.21 -0.42 9.26
N SER A 137 -3.27 -1.22 9.73
CA SER A 137 -3.53 -2.48 10.44
C SER A 137 -3.10 -2.37 11.90
N ARG A 138 -3.94 -2.92 12.78
CA ARG A 138 -3.77 -2.92 14.24
C ARG A 138 -4.18 -4.27 14.80
N GLY A 139 -3.24 -5.04 15.30
CA GLY A 139 -3.55 -6.38 15.80
C GLY A 139 -2.40 -7.08 16.50
N ILE A 140 -2.55 -8.37 16.77
CA ILE A 140 -1.44 -9.18 17.29
C ILE A 140 -0.51 -9.52 16.12
N PHE A 141 -1.08 -10.02 15.03
CA PHE A 141 -0.42 -10.17 13.74
C PHE A 141 -0.95 -9.10 12.79
N SER A 142 -0.10 -8.14 12.45
CA SER A 142 -0.46 -6.97 11.66
C SER A 142 0.40 -6.90 10.40
N MET A 143 -0.26 -6.74 9.25
CA MET A 143 0.42 -6.54 7.97
C MET A 143 -0.19 -5.36 7.22
N GLY A 144 0.63 -4.44 6.72
CA GLY A 144 0.09 -3.24 6.07
C GLY A 144 1.09 -2.16 5.69
N LEU A 145 0.59 -1.03 5.19
CA LEU A 145 1.46 0.14 4.98
C LEU A 145 1.87 0.73 6.34
N LEU A 146 0.88 0.99 7.19
CA LEU A 146 1.00 1.41 8.58
C LEU A 146 0.56 0.25 9.46
N SER A 147 1.50 -0.44 10.09
CA SER A 147 1.24 -1.66 10.84
C SER A 147 1.63 -1.49 12.31
N LEU A 148 0.71 -1.81 13.21
CA LEU A 148 0.94 -1.76 14.67
C LEU A 148 0.50 -3.10 15.29
N GLY A 149 1.43 -3.82 15.92
CA GLY A 149 1.07 -5.07 16.57
C GLY A 149 2.16 -5.74 17.40
N VAL A 150 1.94 -6.97 17.82
CA VAL A 150 3.00 -7.77 18.47
C VAL A 150 4.00 -8.22 17.41
N VAL A 151 3.48 -8.82 16.34
CA VAL A 151 4.22 -9.14 15.11
C VAL A 151 3.68 -8.23 14.02
N SER A 152 4.55 -7.38 13.48
CA SER A 152 4.17 -6.31 12.56
C SER A 152 5.04 -6.32 11.32
N ILE A 153 4.42 -6.39 10.14
CA ILE A 153 5.09 -6.32 8.84
C ILE A 153 4.52 -5.15 8.06
N GLY A 154 5.34 -4.19 7.65
CA GLY A 154 4.82 -3.09 6.85
C GLY A 154 5.84 -2.11 6.34
N LEU A 155 5.39 -1.03 5.69
CA LEU A 155 6.30 0.04 5.30
C LEU A 155 6.75 0.84 6.53
N LEU A 156 5.78 1.22 7.37
CA LEU A 156 5.94 1.80 8.69
C LEU A 156 5.43 0.78 9.71
N SER A 157 6.33 0.15 10.45
CA SER A 157 6.02 -0.98 11.30
C SER A 157 6.43 -0.75 12.75
N LEU A 158 5.48 -0.89 13.68
CA LEU A 158 5.75 -0.76 15.11
C LEU A 158 5.23 -2.00 15.85
N GLY A 159 6.12 -2.70 16.55
CA GLY A 159 5.72 -3.90 17.29
C GLY A 159 6.79 -4.50 18.16
N LEU A 160 6.53 -5.67 18.75
CA LEU A 160 7.54 -6.40 19.50
C LEU A 160 8.54 -7.06 18.55
N LEU A 161 8.02 -7.74 17.53
CA LEU A 161 8.74 -8.18 16.34
C LEU A 161 8.26 -7.32 15.16
N SER A 162 9.16 -6.51 14.60
CA SER A 162 8.82 -5.54 13.57
C SER A 162 9.70 -5.71 12.34
N ALA A 163 9.08 -5.83 11.17
CA ALA A 163 9.77 -5.84 9.88
C ALA A 163 9.21 -4.74 8.97
N GLY A 164 10.07 -3.94 8.34
CA GLY A 164 9.61 -2.91 7.41
C GLY A 164 10.66 -2.03 6.77
N ILE A 165 10.26 -0.95 6.08
CA ILE A 165 11.22 0.05 5.61
C ILE A 165 11.67 0.91 6.81
N LEU A 166 10.70 1.46 7.54
CA LEU A 166 10.91 2.05 8.85
C LEU A 166 10.30 1.10 9.89
N SER A 167 11.15 0.55 10.76
CA SER A 167 10.74 -0.44 11.76
C SER A 167 11.19 -0.03 13.15
N ALA A 168 10.30 -0.16 14.13
CA ALA A 168 10.63 -0.02 15.54
C ALA A 168 10.07 -1.18 16.35
N GLY A 169 10.88 -1.74 17.26
CA GLY A 169 10.45 -2.83 18.13
C GLY A 169 11.49 -3.37 19.10
N ILE A 170 11.18 -4.47 19.80
CA ILE A 170 12.21 -5.17 20.58
C ILE A 170 13.19 -5.83 19.62
N VAL A 171 12.65 -6.55 18.63
CA VAL A 171 13.41 -7.05 17.48
C VAL A 171 12.89 -6.33 16.24
N ALA A 172 13.76 -5.55 15.60
CA ALA A 172 13.42 -4.71 14.45
C ALA A 172 14.31 -5.03 13.25
N ALA A 173 13.70 -5.25 12.09
CA ALA A 173 14.39 -5.48 10.82
C ALA A 173 13.87 -4.51 9.76
N GLY A 174 14.75 -3.72 9.15
CA GLY A 174 14.32 -2.81 8.09
C GLY A 174 15.39 -1.98 7.42
N SER A 175 15.01 -1.05 6.55
CA SER A 175 15.99 -0.09 6.00
C SER A 175 16.48 0.86 7.08
N ILE A 176 15.56 1.36 7.90
CA ILE A 176 15.84 2.09 9.13
C ILE A 176 15.18 1.30 10.26
N ALA A 177 15.99 0.80 11.20
CA ALA A 177 15.54 -0.08 12.27
C ALA A 177 15.92 0.48 13.65
N LEU A 178 14.95 0.53 14.56
CA LEU A 178 15.12 0.94 15.95
C LEU A 178 14.69 -0.18 16.88
N GLY A 179 15.56 -0.68 17.75
CA GLY A 179 15.15 -1.71 18.72
C GLY A 179 16.19 -2.17 19.72
N LEU A 180 15.85 -3.15 20.56
CA LEU A 180 16.85 -3.79 21.43
C LEU A 180 17.81 -4.63 20.59
N LEU A 181 17.24 -5.43 19.68
CA LEU A 181 17.93 -6.10 18.59
C LEU A 181 17.48 -5.44 17.29
N SER A 182 18.37 -4.74 16.60
CA SER A 182 18.03 -4.06 15.35
C SER A 182 18.94 -4.48 14.20
N ALA A 183 18.34 -4.67 13.03
CA ALA A 183 19.04 -5.01 11.80
C ALA A 183 18.55 -4.13 10.64
N GLY A 184 19.45 -3.41 9.99
CA GLY A 184 19.06 -2.57 8.87
C GLY A 184 20.17 -1.80 8.17
N ALA A 185 19.85 -1.03 7.13
CA ALA A 185 20.86 -0.18 6.50
C ALA A 185 21.34 0.91 7.48
N ILE A 186 20.39 1.54 8.18
CA ILE A 186 20.61 2.39 9.35
C ILE A 186 19.96 1.69 10.55
N SER A 187 20.75 1.35 11.55
CA SER A 187 20.30 0.59 12.72
C SER A 187 20.69 1.30 14.01
N ILE A 188 19.76 1.36 14.96
CA ILE A 188 19.99 1.86 16.31
C ILE A 188 19.42 0.86 17.31
N GLY A 189 20.26 0.35 18.20
CA GLY A 189 19.82 -0.56 19.24
C GLY A 189 20.85 -0.95 20.27
N VAL A 190 20.48 -1.81 21.23
CA VAL A 190 21.47 -2.36 22.17
C VAL A 190 22.45 -3.25 21.42
N ILE A 191 21.91 -4.17 20.60
CA ILE A 191 22.68 -4.84 19.55
C ILE A 191 22.18 -4.34 18.21
N SER A 192 23.10 -3.81 17.42
CA SER A 192 22.81 -3.16 16.15
C SER A 192 23.61 -3.79 15.03
N PHE A 193 22.93 -4.24 13.98
CA PHE A 193 23.53 -4.77 12.75
C PHE A 193 23.17 -3.90 11.56
N GLY A 194 24.15 -3.34 10.85
CA GLY A 194 23.81 -2.53 9.68
C GLY A 194 24.95 -1.93 8.89
N ALA A 195 24.65 -1.15 7.84
CA ALA A 195 25.70 -0.41 7.15
C ALA A 195 26.18 0.77 8.03
N LEU A 196 25.23 1.53 8.57
CA LEU A 196 25.41 2.45 9.69
C LEU A 196 24.76 1.84 10.92
N SER A 197 25.55 1.54 11.94
CA SER A 197 25.08 0.90 13.16
C SER A 197 25.49 1.71 14.38
N ILE A 198 24.54 1.92 15.30
CA ILE A 198 24.75 2.65 16.55
C ILE A 198 24.16 1.82 17.68
N GLY A 199 24.98 1.47 18.67
CA GLY A 199 24.50 0.70 19.80
C GLY A 199 25.48 0.53 20.95
N GLU A 200 25.12 -0.32 21.89
CA GLU A 200 26.08 -0.77 22.92
C GLU A 200 27.07 -1.79 22.33
N PHE A 201 26.52 -2.70 21.51
CA PHE A 201 27.23 -3.64 20.67
C PHE A 201 26.84 -3.40 19.21
N SER A 202 27.80 -2.97 18.40
CA SER A 202 27.52 -2.53 17.04
C SER A 202 28.33 -3.33 16.03
N VAL A 203 27.67 -3.77 14.96
CA VAL A 203 28.31 -4.52 13.86
C VAL A 203 27.87 -3.91 12.54
N GLY A 204 28.82 -3.44 11.74
CA GLY A 204 28.48 -2.79 10.50
C GLY A 204 29.64 -2.15 9.76
N ALA A 205 29.43 -1.67 8.53
CA ALA A 205 30.48 -0.98 7.79
C ALA A 205 31.00 0.25 8.55
N TYR A 206 30.08 1.08 9.07
CA TYR A 206 30.36 2.15 10.01
C TYR A 206 29.66 1.84 11.33
N ALA A 207 30.43 1.41 12.32
CA ALA A 207 29.92 0.91 13.60
C ALA A 207 30.33 1.81 14.76
N ILE A 208 29.33 2.29 15.52
CA ILE A 208 29.52 3.06 16.75
C ILE A 208 28.94 2.25 17.91
N GLY A 209 29.82 1.71 18.75
CA GLY A 209 29.51 0.94 19.94
C GLY A 209 29.84 1.70 21.21
N GLU A 210 29.16 1.43 22.32
CA GLU A 210 29.65 1.82 23.64
C GLU A 210 30.72 0.85 24.11
N TYR A 211 30.38 -0.45 24.21
CA TYR A 211 31.30 -1.49 24.68
C TYR A 211 32.13 -2.08 23.54
N ALA A 212 31.47 -2.43 22.44
CA ALA A 212 32.14 -3.06 21.31
C ALA A 212 31.56 -2.64 19.97
N ALA A 213 32.45 -2.43 19.00
CA ALA A 213 32.10 -2.16 17.60
C ALA A 213 32.97 -3.00 16.66
N VAL A 214 32.35 -3.60 15.64
CA VAL A 214 33.04 -4.37 14.59
C VAL A 214 32.63 -3.85 13.23
N GLY A 215 33.59 -3.54 12.36
CA GLY A 215 33.30 -2.94 11.06
C GLY A 215 34.49 -2.64 10.17
N ASP A 216 34.26 -1.93 9.07
CA ASP A 216 35.34 -1.32 8.30
C ASP A 216 35.91 -0.10 9.05
N THR A 217 35.00 0.76 9.52
CA THR A 217 35.27 1.84 10.47
C THR A 217 34.52 1.56 11.78
N ALA A 218 35.26 1.33 12.87
CA ALA A 218 34.69 0.99 14.17
C ALA A 218 35.10 2.00 15.25
N ARG A 219 34.14 2.41 16.10
CA ARG A 219 34.38 3.30 17.25
C ARG A 219 33.67 2.76 18.50
N ALA A 220 34.42 2.40 19.54
CA ALA A 220 33.88 1.89 20.82
C ALA A 220 34.95 1.84 21.92
N MET A 221 34.66 1.23 23.07
CA MET A 221 35.72 0.83 24.02
C MET A 221 36.62 -0.27 23.43
N ILE A 222 36.00 -1.29 22.85
CA ILE A 222 36.67 -2.30 22.01
C ILE A 222 36.25 -2.06 20.55
N ALA A 223 37.17 -1.56 19.73
CA ALA A 223 36.94 -1.35 18.31
C ALA A 223 37.72 -2.38 17.48
N VAL A 224 37.02 -3.07 16.58
CA VAL A 224 37.60 -3.97 15.59
C VAL A 224 37.27 -3.40 14.20
N GLY A 225 38.27 -2.88 13.52
CA GLY A 225 38.13 -2.18 12.24
C GLY A 225 39.02 -2.78 11.15
N ASP A 226 38.56 -2.87 9.91
CA ASP A 226 39.45 -3.24 8.78
C ASP A 226 40.29 -2.04 8.30
N SER A 227 39.66 -0.87 8.14
CA SER A 227 40.33 0.36 7.69
C SER A 227 40.62 1.35 8.82
N GLU A 228 39.69 1.51 9.77
CA GLU A 228 39.84 2.43 10.90
C GLU A 228 39.23 1.83 12.18
N ALA A 229 40.02 1.78 13.26
CA ALA A 229 39.59 1.26 14.57
C ALA A 229 39.93 2.25 15.70
N ASN A 230 38.91 2.92 16.23
CA ASN A 230 39.05 3.88 17.33
C ASN A 230 38.46 3.32 18.63
N GLY A 231 39.28 2.57 19.34
CA GLY A 231 39.01 1.94 20.63
C GLY A 231 39.55 2.79 21.77
N SER A 232 38.73 3.13 22.77
CA SER A 232 39.24 3.83 23.96
C SER A 232 40.04 2.92 24.89
N VAL A 233 39.81 1.60 24.82
CA VAL A 233 40.54 0.60 25.61
C VAL A 233 41.38 -0.30 24.71
N HIS A 234 40.75 -0.89 23.69
CA HIS A 234 41.43 -1.76 22.73
C HIS A 234 40.99 -1.45 21.29
N SER A 235 41.97 -1.27 20.41
CA SER A 235 41.77 -1.16 18.96
C SER A 235 42.43 -2.34 18.25
N PHE A 236 41.70 -3.02 17.39
CA PHE A 236 42.20 -4.08 16.53
C PHE A 236 42.00 -3.69 15.07
N LEU A 237 43.07 -3.81 14.27
CA LEU A 237 43.04 -3.53 12.84
C LEU A 237 43.22 -4.83 12.05
N GLY A 238 42.25 -5.17 11.20
CA GLY A 238 42.26 -6.39 10.38
C GLY A 238 41.83 -7.67 11.14
N GLU A 239 42.34 -8.82 10.70
CA GLU A 239 41.90 -10.12 11.20
C GLU A 239 42.28 -10.37 12.67
N LEU A 240 41.29 -10.80 13.47
CA LEU A 240 41.45 -11.15 14.87
C LEU A 240 42.15 -12.51 15.02
N THR A 241 43.18 -12.55 15.87
CA THR A 241 43.78 -13.82 16.30
C THR A 241 42.95 -14.48 17.39
N LYS A 242 43.16 -15.78 17.62
CA LYS A 242 42.50 -16.51 18.72
C LYS A 242 42.78 -15.89 20.10
N THR A 243 43.97 -15.32 20.28
CA THR A 243 44.37 -14.61 21.50
C THR A 243 43.60 -13.30 21.67
N ASP A 244 43.38 -12.57 20.59
CA ASP A 244 42.59 -11.33 20.62
C ASP A 244 41.14 -11.63 21.00
N ILE A 245 40.56 -12.69 20.41
CA ILE A 245 39.20 -13.13 20.72
C ILE A 245 39.06 -13.49 22.21
N SER A 246 40.04 -14.20 22.79
CA SER A 246 40.01 -14.51 24.23
C SER A 246 40.08 -13.24 25.09
N LEU A 247 40.96 -12.30 24.72
CA LEU A 247 41.12 -11.05 25.46
C LEU A 247 39.83 -10.20 25.42
N ILE A 248 39.20 -10.10 24.25
CA ILE A 248 37.92 -9.40 24.09
C ILE A 248 36.84 -10.05 24.97
N LYS A 249 36.75 -11.38 24.98
CA LYS A 249 35.77 -12.12 25.79
C LYS A 249 35.94 -11.87 27.28
N ASP A 250 37.18 -11.94 27.77
CA ASP A 250 37.51 -11.72 29.19
C ASP A 250 37.22 -10.28 29.60
N TRP A 251 37.56 -9.31 28.76
CA TRP A 251 37.28 -7.91 29.02
C TRP A 251 35.77 -7.62 29.09
N LEU A 252 35.00 -8.19 28.16
CA LEU A 252 33.54 -8.08 28.15
C LEU A 252 32.90 -8.69 29.41
N ASP A 253 33.46 -9.78 29.94
CA ASP A 253 32.96 -10.38 31.20
C ASP A 253 33.20 -9.50 32.41
N ALA A 254 34.30 -8.77 32.45
CA ALA A 254 34.66 -7.91 33.58
C ALA A 254 33.90 -6.58 33.59
N ASN A 255 33.60 -6.02 32.41
CA ASN A 255 33.12 -4.62 32.29
C ASN A 255 31.65 -4.47 31.90
N VAL A 256 31.03 -5.48 31.26
CA VAL A 256 29.63 -5.37 30.83
C VAL A 256 28.69 -5.64 32.03
N PRO A 257 27.76 -4.74 32.35
CA PRO A 257 26.80 -4.91 33.42
C PRO A 257 25.95 -6.18 33.29
N SER A 258 25.52 -6.75 34.42
CA SER A 258 24.75 -8.01 34.44
C SER A 258 23.43 -7.96 33.65
N TYR A 259 22.80 -6.78 33.56
CA TYR A 259 21.56 -6.59 32.78
C TYR A 259 21.77 -6.68 31.25
N LEU A 260 23.01 -6.60 30.78
CA LEU A 260 23.43 -6.75 29.38
C LEU A 260 24.11 -8.09 29.09
N SER A 261 24.08 -9.01 30.05
CA SER A 261 24.63 -10.37 29.88
C SER A 261 24.11 -11.04 28.60
N TRP A 262 22.82 -10.92 28.32
CA TRP A 262 22.20 -11.46 27.11
C TRP A 262 22.82 -10.89 25.81
N ALA A 263 23.11 -9.59 25.79
CA ALA A 263 23.68 -8.92 24.61
C ALA A 263 25.16 -9.26 24.43
N LYS A 264 25.89 -9.30 25.55
CA LYS A 264 27.29 -9.75 25.60
C LYS A 264 27.45 -11.16 25.01
N GLU A 265 26.61 -12.12 25.42
CA GLU A 265 26.72 -13.50 24.91
C GLU A 265 26.45 -13.60 23.40
N ILE A 266 25.50 -12.82 22.87
CA ILE A 266 25.23 -12.75 21.43
C ILE A 266 26.44 -12.17 20.69
N PHE A 267 27.05 -11.11 21.22
CA PHE A 267 28.24 -10.51 20.61
C PHE A 267 29.44 -11.47 20.66
N LYS A 268 29.65 -12.16 21.79
CA LYS A 268 30.69 -13.18 21.92
C LYS A 268 30.53 -14.30 20.90
N PHE A 269 29.31 -14.73 20.64
CA PHE A 269 29.01 -15.71 19.61
C PHE A 269 29.37 -15.20 18.21
N TYR A 270 29.12 -13.92 17.93
CA TYR A 270 29.44 -13.30 16.64
C TYR A 270 30.95 -13.24 16.35
N ILE A 271 31.79 -12.99 17.37
CA ILE A 271 33.26 -12.89 17.22
C ILE A 271 34.00 -14.23 17.38
N SER A 272 33.28 -15.35 17.58
CA SER A 272 33.86 -16.68 17.81
C SER A 272 34.11 -17.42 16.51
#